data_AF-A0A934R1K5-F1
#
_entry.id   AF-A0A934R1K5-F1
#
_cell.length_a   1.000
_cell.length_b   1.000
_cell.length_c   1.000
_cell.angle_alpha   90.00
_cell.angle_beta   90.00
_cell.angle_gamma   90.00
#
_symmetry.space_group_name_H-M   'P 1'
#
loop_
_entity.id
_entity.type
_entity.pdbx_description
1 polymer ?
#
loop_
_entity_poly.entity_id
_entity_poly.type
_entity_poly.pdbx_seq_one_letter_code
_entity_poly.pdbx_strand_id
1 'polypeptide(L)'
;MPAKKTTVVRKTGGRSAAAKGALGKDGVVKGECGGGGPEVAGGAVEGKRVSVSARREDVRDGICERIAEGRSLAAVCREEGMPCTRTVHLWREEDAGFAARFARAREDGFEAIAHRLREIARGRGESSGDLPRDKLIIDTDLKLLSKWAPRLYGDKVDVSANHAGEIRIVVGGDVG
;
A
#
# COMPACT_ATOMS: atom_id res chain seq x y z
N MET A 1 36.96 40.18 3.38
CA MET A 1 36.23 39.09 4.06
C MET A 1 36.30 37.84 3.20
N PRO A 2 37.01 36.76 3.57
CA PRO A 2 37.07 35.56 2.73
C PRO A 2 35.88 34.62 3.01
N ALA A 3 35.08 34.37 1.97
CA ALA A 3 33.94 33.46 1.99
C ALA A 3 34.40 31.99 2.04
N LYS A 4 33.81 31.22 2.96
CA LYS A 4 34.12 29.81 3.23
C LYS A 4 33.62 28.93 2.08
N LYS A 5 34.48 28.03 1.59
CA LYS A 5 34.13 26.96 0.63
C LYS A 5 33.41 25.83 1.38
N THR A 6 32.18 25.51 0.98
CA THR A 6 31.44 24.35 1.50
C THR A 6 31.59 23.18 0.52
N THR A 7 32.32 22.15 0.94
CA THR A 7 32.50 20.89 0.20
C THR A 7 31.31 19.97 0.45
N VAL A 8 30.56 19.64 -0.60
CA VAL A 8 29.48 18.64 -0.54
C VAL A 8 30.07 17.25 -0.76
N VAL A 9 30.10 16.45 0.30
CA VAL A 9 30.52 15.05 0.28
C VAL A 9 29.40 14.19 -0.34
N ARG A 10 29.67 13.60 -1.50
CA ARG A 10 28.80 12.60 -2.13
C ARG A 10 29.04 11.26 -1.45
N LYS A 11 28.03 10.71 -0.78
CA LYS A 11 28.09 9.34 -0.24
C LYS A 11 27.62 8.36 -1.30
N THR A 12 28.58 7.74 -1.98
CA THR A 12 28.39 6.51 -2.74
C THR A 12 28.55 5.30 -1.82
N GLY A 13 27.63 4.35 -1.90
CA GLY A 13 27.75 3.04 -1.27
C GLY A 13 26.35 2.47 -1.06
N GLY A 14 26.03 1.26 -1.47
CA GLY A 14 26.78 0.20 -2.11
C GLY A 14 25.78 -0.94 -2.27
N ARG A 15 25.77 -1.59 -3.44
CA ARG A 15 24.98 -2.81 -3.66
C ARG A 15 25.50 -3.88 -2.72
N SER A 16 24.62 -4.49 -1.94
CA SER A 16 24.88 -5.80 -1.34
C SER A 16 23.99 -6.82 -2.03
N ALA A 17 24.66 -7.75 -2.69
CA ALA A 17 24.11 -8.98 -3.23
C ALA A 17 24.03 -10.06 -2.13
N ALA A 18 23.37 -11.15 -2.49
CA ALA A 18 23.32 -12.46 -1.82
C ALA A 18 22.30 -12.64 -0.68
N ALA A 19 21.28 -13.44 -0.95
CA ALA A 19 21.32 -14.86 -0.54
C ALA A 19 20.20 -15.63 -1.27
N LYS A 20 20.59 -16.55 -2.16
CA LYS A 20 19.71 -17.63 -2.61
C LYS A 20 19.59 -18.63 -1.46
N GLY A 21 18.51 -18.54 -0.68
CA GLY A 21 18.12 -19.56 0.28
C GLY A 21 17.10 -20.49 -0.37
N ALA A 22 17.47 -21.76 -0.56
CA ALA A 22 16.56 -22.80 -0.97
C ALA A 22 15.45 -22.95 0.10
N LEU A 23 14.20 -22.70 -0.29
CA LEU A 23 13.04 -22.98 0.57
C LEU A 23 12.69 -24.46 0.41
N GLY A 24 13.11 -25.22 1.42
CA GLY A 24 12.56 -26.53 1.71
C GLY A 24 11.04 -26.41 1.86
N LYS A 25 10.36 -27.18 1.02
CA LYS A 25 8.95 -27.54 1.11
C LYS A 25 8.78 -28.17 2.50
N ASP A 26 8.03 -27.48 3.36
CA ASP A 26 7.66 -27.78 4.76
C ASP A 26 8.08 -26.66 5.73
N GLY A 27 7.64 -25.43 5.46
CA GLY A 27 7.96 -24.24 6.26
C GLY A 27 6.80 -23.75 7.12
N VAL A 28 6.45 -24.47 8.19
CA VAL A 28 5.68 -23.87 9.30
C VAL A 28 6.55 -22.78 9.94
N VAL A 29 6.36 -21.54 9.52
CA VAL A 29 7.02 -20.37 10.13
C VAL A 29 6.40 -20.08 11.49
N LYS A 30 7.03 -20.63 12.54
CA LYS A 30 6.77 -20.30 13.93
C LYS A 30 7.35 -18.90 14.20
N GLY A 31 6.50 -17.89 14.12
CA GLY A 31 6.83 -16.51 14.46
C GLY A 31 5.83 -16.01 15.50
N GLU A 32 6.25 -16.03 16.75
CA GLU A 32 5.46 -15.57 17.90
C GLU A 32 5.26 -14.06 17.81
N CYS A 33 4.01 -13.64 17.63
CA CYS A 33 3.52 -12.32 18.01
C CYS A 33 2.21 -12.59 18.76
N GLY A 34 2.29 -12.53 20.08
CA GLY A 34 1.21 -12.94 20.98
C GLY A 34 -0.05 -12.10 20.83
N GLY A 35 -1.19 -12.78 20.94
CA GLY A 35 -2.51 -12.20 21.08
C GLY A 35 -3.58 -13.25 20.86
N GLY A 36 -4.09 -13.82 21.97
CA GLY A 36 -5.40 -14.47 22.11
C GLY A 36 -5.74 -15.59 21.14
N GLY A 37 -5.77 -16.84 21.63
CA GLY A 37 -6.52 -17.90 20.96
C GLY A 37 -8.02 -17.57 20.91
N PRO A 38 -8.76 -18.06 19.91
CA PRO A 38 -10.13 -17.63 19.69
C PRO A 38 -11.09 -18.26 20.70
N GLU A 39 -11.74 -17.44 21.52
CA GLU A 39 -13.05 -17.76 22.10
C GLU A 39 -14.11 -17.28 21.12
N VAL A 40 -14.49 -18.17 20.20
CA VAL A 40 -15.52 -17.90 19.20
C VAL A 40 -16.89 -17.75 19.87
N ALA A 41 -17.43 -16.53 19.87
CA ALA A 41 -18.84 -16.29 20.20
C ALA A 41 -19.74 -17.01 19.18
N GLY A 42 -20.73 -17.74 19.71
CA GLY A 42 -21.51 -18.75 19.01
C GLY A 42 -22.26 -18.29 17.76
N GLY A 43 -22.05 -19.03 16.68
CA GLY A 43 -23.01 -19.25 15.60
C GLY A 43 -23.01 -20.75 15.32
N ALA A 44 -24.12 -21.43 15.59
CA ALA A 44 -24.25 -22.86 15.34
C ALA A 44 -24.11 -23.13 13.84
N VAL A 45 -22.94 -23.66 13.43
CA VAL A 45 -22.71 -24.14 12.06
C VAL A 45 -22.72 -25.66 12.06
N GLU A 46 -23.79 -26.20 11.47
CA GLU A 46 -24.04 -27.60 11.15
C GLU A 46 -22.77 -28.30 10.65
N GLY A 47 -22.45 -29.45 11.26
CA GLY A 47 -21.15 -30.10 11.19
C GLY A 47 -20.77 -30.63 9.80
N LYS A 48 -20.17 -29.78 8.97
CA LYS A 48 -19.41 -30.20 7.78
C LYS A 48 -17.91 -30.13 8.11
N ARG A 49 -17.17 -31.23 7.94
CA ARG A 49 -15.70 -31.25 8.11
C ARG A 49 -15.08 -30.37 7.02
N VAL A 50 -14.90 -29.08 7.30
CA VAL A 50 -14.22 -28.15 6.39
C VAL A 50 -12.76 -28.55 6.35
N SER A 51 -12.24 -28.85 5.16
CA SER A 51 -10.82 -29.15 4.98
C SER A 51 -9.99 -27.91 5.32
N VAL A 52 -8.75 -28.13 5.81
CA VAL A 52 -7.83 -27.03 6.17
C VAL A 52 -7.56 -26.09 4.98
N SER A 53 -7.64 -26.61 3.74
CA SER A 53 -7.55 -25.81 2.52
C SER A 53 -8.75 -24.88 2.33
N ALA A 54 -9.98 -25.35 2.51
CA ALA A 54 -11.18 -24.52 2.39
C ALA A 54 -11.15 -23.37 3.41
N ARG A 55 -10.79 -23.65 4.67
CA ARG A 55 -10.64 -22.61 5.70
C ARG A 55 -9.57 -21.56 5.35
N ARG A 56 -8.53 -21.92 4.58
CA ARG A 56 -7.52 -20.96 4.09
C ARG A 56 -8.07 -20.09 2.97
N GLU A 57 -8.93 -20.62 2.11
CA GLU A 57 -9.59 -19.84 1.06
C GLU A 57 -10.59 -18.84 1.66
N ASP A 58 -11.38 -19.25 2.65
CA ASP A 58 -12.29 -18.35 3.38
C ASP A 58 -11.55 -17.15 4.00
N VAL A 59 -10.38 -17.40 4.60
CA VAL A 59 -9.54 -16.33 5.18
C VAL A 59 -8.97 -15.43 4.09
N ARG A 60 -8.52 -15.99 2.96
CA ARG A 60 -7.98 -15.22 1.84
C ARG A 60 -9.04 -14.32 1.22
N ASP A 61 -10.24 -14.83 1.03
CA ASP A 61 -11.35 -14.10 0.43
C ASP A 61 -11.86 -13.03 1.42
N GLY A 62 -11.96 -13.35 2.71
CA GLY A 62 -12.30 -12.38 3.76
C GLY A 62 -11.27 -11.24 3.92
N ILE A 63 -9.99 -11.49 3.63
CA ILE A 63 -8.99 -10.42 3.52
C ILE A 63 -9.26 -9.55 2.30
N CYS A 64 -9.54 -10.15 1.13
CA CYS A 64 -9.81 -9.40 -0.09
C CYS A 64 -11.04 -8.49 0.08
N GLU A 65 -12.10 -8.99 0.70
CA GLU A 65 -13.31 -8.21 0.99
C GLU A 65 -13.02 -6.97 1.83
N ARG A 66 -12.31 -7.12 2.96
CA ARG A 66 -11.93 -5.98 3.83
C ARG A 66 -11.01 -4.98 3.13
N ILE A 67 -10.11 -5.47 2.27
CA ILE A 67 -9.24 -4.60 1.47
C ILE A 67 -10.06 -3.81 0.45
N ALA A 68 -11.09 -4.42 -0.15
CA ALA A 68 -12.02 -3.76 -1.07
C ALA A 68 -12.89 -2.69 -0.38
N GLU A 69 -13.12 -2.79 0.93
CA GLU A 69 -13.75 -1.71 1.74
C GLU A 69 -12.80 -0.51 1.99
N GLY A 70 -11.55 -0.58 1.52
CA GLY A 70 -10.54 0.46 1.72
C GLY A 70 -9.77 0.34 3.02
N ARG A 71 -9.86 -0.79 3.74
CA ARG A 71 -9.08 -1.01 4.96
C ARG A 71 -7.61 -1.27 4.61
N SER A 72 -6.70 -0.84 5.49
CA SER A 72 -5.28 -1.17 5.32
C SER A 72 -5.00 -2.62 5.71
N LEU A 73 -4.08 -3.29 4.99
CA LEU A 73 -3.67 -4.65 5.32
C LEU A 73 -3.17 -4.76 6.77
N ALA A 74 -2.47 -3.75 7.27
CA ALA A 74 -2.00 -3.73 8.66
C ALA A 74 -3.15 -3.66 9.68
N ALA A 75 -4.25 -2.97 9.36
CA ALA A 75 -5.43 -2.96 10.20
C ALA A 75 -6.16 -4.31 10.18
N VAL A 76 -6.30 -4.92 8.99
CA VAL A 76 -6.93 -6.24 8.84
C VAL A 76 -6.14 -7.32 9.59
N CYS A 77 -4.81 -7.35 9.43
CA CYS A 77 -3.95 -8.33 10.11
C CYS A 77 -3.86 -8.14 11.64
N ARG A 78 -4.43 -7.07 12.21
CA ARG A 78 -4.55 -6.88 13.66
C ARG A 78 -5.85 -7.43 14.24
N GLU A 79 -6.82 -7.79 13.39
CA GLU A 79 -8.08 -8.39 13.83
C GLU A 79 -7.85 -9.81 14.35
N GLU A 80 -8.70 -10.24 15.28
CA GLU A 80 -8.63 -11.58 15.85
C GLU A 80 -8.89 -12.64 14.77
N GLY A 81 -8.08 -13.71 14.76
CA GLY A 81 -8.19 -14.78 13.77
C GLY A 81 -7.60 -14.45 12.39
N MET A 82 -6.99 -13.28 12.20
CA MET A 82 -6.31 -12.92 10.96
C MET A 82 -4.82 -13.33 10.95
N PRO A 83 -4.27 -13.71 9.78
CA PRO A 83 -2.85 -14.02 9.66
C PRO A 83 -2.01 -12.74 9.76
N CYS A 84 -0.75 -12.91 10.14
CA CYS A 84 0.18 -11.78 10.16
C CYS A 84 0.46 -11.26 8.73
N THR A 85 0.86 -9.99 8.63
CA THR A 85 1.13 -9.33 7.35
C THR A 85 2.12 -10.11 6.48
N ARG A 86 3.16 -10.70 7.10
CA ARG A 86 4.17 -11.51 6.40
C ARG A 86 3.57 -12.73 5.74
N THR A 87 2.64 -13.42 6.39
CA THR A 87 1.96 -14.60 5.83
C THR A 87 1.13 -14.22 4.62
N VAL A 88 0.44 -13.08 4.64
CA VAL A 88 -0.33 -12.60 3.48
C VAL A 88 0.59 -12.28 2.29
N HIS A 89 1.76 -11.69 2.55
CA HIS A 89 2.75 -11.46 1.51
C HIS A 89 3.25 -12.77 0.89
N LEU A 90 3.57 -13.78 1.71
CA LEU A 90 3.98 -15.10 1.22
C LEU A 90 2.92 -15.74 0.34
N TRP A 91 1.64 -15.70 0.74
CA TRP A 91 0.56 -16.25 -0.09
C TRP A 91 0.43 -15.57 -1.45
N ARG A 92 0.73 -14.27 -1.55
CA ARG A 92 0.73 -13.55 -2.83
C ARG A 92 1.90 -13.92 -3.73
N GLU A 93 3.02 -14.37 -3.14
CA GLU A 93 4.18 -14.84 -3.90
C GLU A 93 3.98 -16.28 -4.40
N GLU A 94 3.32 -17.12 -3.60
CA GLU A 94 3.07 -18.53 -3.89
C GLU A 94 1.88 -18.77 -4.83
N ASP A 95 0.85 -17.92 -4.76
CA ASP A 95 -0.43 -18.10 -5.47
C ASP A 95 -0.76 -16.86 -6.30
N ALA A 96 -0.54 -16.98 -7.62
CA ALA A 96 -0.81 -15.90 -8.57
C ALA A 96 -2.31 -15.57 -8.68
N GLY A 97 -3.20 -16.55 -8.45
CA GLY A 97 -4.64 -16.33 -8.45
C GLY A 97 -5.07 -15.46 -7.27
N PHE A 98 -4.54 -15.75 -6.08
CA PHE A 98 -4.75 -14.89 -4.92
C PHE A 98 -4.14 -13.49 -5.10
N ALA A 99 -2.94 -13.40 -5.68
CA ALA A 99 -2.30 -12.11 -5.98
C ALA A 99 -3.16 -11.23 -6.90
N ALA A 100 -3.78 -11.82 -7.92
CA ALA A 100 -4.69 -11.12 -8.83
C ALA A 100 -5.98 -10.65 -8.13
N ARG A 101 -6.61 -11.52 -7.33
CA ARG A 101 -7.80 -11.14 -6.53
C ARG A 101 -7.48 -10.01 -5.56
N PHE A 102 -6.34 -10.10 -4.88
CA PHE A 102 -5.87 -9.06 -3.96
C PHE A 102 -5.60 -7.72 -4.67
N ALA A 103 -5.02 -7.77 -5.88
CA ALA A 103 -4.77 -6.56 -6.67
C ALA A 103 -6.09 -5.88 -7.08
N ARG A 104 -7.09 -6.66 -7.52
CA ARG A 104 -8.43 -6.15 -7.83
C ARG A 104 -9.12 -5.55 -6.59
N ALA A 105 -9.08 -6.26 -5.47
CA ALA A 105 -9.60 -5.74 -4.21
C ALA A 105 -8.93 -4.42 -3.78
N ARG A 106 -7.64 -4.24 -4.09
CA ARG A 106 -6.96 -2.96 -3.84
C ARG A 106 -7.48 -1.83 -4.71
N GLU A 107 -7.79 -2.11 -5.97
CA GLU A 107 -8.38 -1.13 -6.89
C GLU A 107 -9.77 -0.70 -6.41
N ASP A 108 -10.62 -1.67 -6.05
CA ASP A 108 -11.95 -1.41 -5.47
C ASP A 108 -11.84 -0.62 -4.15
N GLY A 109 -10.84 -0.96 -3.32
CA GLY A 109 -10.53 -0.26 -2.08
C GLY A 109 -10.17 1.22 -2.28
N PHE A 110 -9.59 1.60 -3.41
CA PHE A 110 -9.30 3.02 -3.70
C PHE A 110 -10.59 3.81 -3.94
N GLU A 111 -11.58 3.23 -4.61
CA GLU A 111 -12.90 3.84 -4.78
C GLU A 111 -13.64 3.97 -3.44
N ALA A 112 -13.57 2.93 -2.60
CA ALA A 112 -14.15 2.96 -1.25
C ALA A 112 -13.54 4.07 -0.38
N ILE A 113 -12.22 4.27 -0.43
CA ILE A 113 -11.53 5.36 0.26
C ILE A 113 -12.00 6.72 -0.29
N ALA A 114 -12.09 6.88 -1.61
CA ALA A 114 -12.55 8.13 -2.21
C ALA A 114 -14.00 8.47 -1.81
N HIS A 115 -14.89 7.47 -1.76
CA HIS A 115 -16.26 7.64 -1.26
C HIS A 115 -16.28 8.05 0.22
N ARG A 116 -15.47 7.40 1.06
CA ARG A 116 -15.35 7.72 2.49
C ARG A 116 -14.86 9.16 2.70
N LEU A 117 -13.86 9.60 1.95
CA LEU A 117 -13.36 10.98 1.99
C LEU A 117 -14.46 11.99 1.64
N ARG A 118 -15.28 11.69 0.63
CA ARG A 118 -16.40 12.53 0.23
C ARG A 118 -17.44 12.68 1.34
N GLU A 119 -17.71 11.61 2.09
CA GLU A 119 -18.65 11.65 3.21
C GLU A 119 -18.07 12.42 4.41
N ILE A 120 -16.79 12.21 4.73
CA ILE A 120 -16.09 12.98 5.77
C ILE A 120 -16.10 14.48 5.44
N ALA A 121 -15.85 14.85 4.18
CA ALA A 121 -15.91 16.24 3.72
C ALA A 121 -17.30 16.88 3.87
N ARG A 122 -18.36 16.07 3.91
CA ARG A 122 -19.75 16.52 4.12
C ARG A 122 -20.18 16.48 5.60
N GLY A 123 -19.27 16.14 6.51
CA GLY A 123 -19.56 16.01 7.94
C GLY A 123 -20.43 14.80 8.25
N ARG A 124 -20.36 13.73 7.44
CA ARG A 124 -21.14 12.49 7.63
C ARG A 124 -20.22 11.29 7.81
N GLY A 125 -20.80 10.16 8.20
CA GLY A 125 -20.10 8.89 8.35
C GLY A 125 -19.12 8.94 9.51
N GLU A 126 -17.82 8.84 9.20
CA GLU A 126 -16.72 8.80 10.18
C GLU A 126 -16.16 10.20 10.52
N SER A 127 -16.86 11.29 10.16
CA SER A 127 -16.47 12.65 10.55
C SER A 127 -16.48 12.80 12.06
N SER A 128 -15.40 13.36 12.61
CA SER A 128 -15.29 13.69 14.05
C SER A 128 -16.10 14.94 14.41
N GLY A 129 -16.60 15.69 13.42
CA GLY A 129 -17.14 17.04 13.59
C GLY A 129 -16.05 18.12 13.75
N ASP A 130 -14.79 17.69 13.91
CA ASP A 130 -13.62 18.56 14.01
C ASP A 130 -13.04 18.87 12.63
N LEU A 131 -13.36 20.04 12.08
CA LEU A 131 -12.88 20.47 10.75
C LEU A 131 -11.37 20.31 10.54
N PRO A 132 -10.47 20.62 11.51
CA PRO A 132 -9.03 20.43 11.32
C PRO A 132 -8.64 18.95 11.22
N ARG A 133 -9.32 18.06 11.94
CA ARG A 133 -9.04 16.62 11.92
C ARG A 133 -9.53 16.01 10.62
N ASP A 134 -10.75 16.34 10.21
CA ASP A 134 -11.35 15.85 8.98
C ASP A 134 -10.53 16.30 7.76
N LYS A 135 -10.08 17.56 7.76
CA LYS A 135 -9.16 18.06 6.74
C LYS A 135 -7.85 17.26 6.69
N LEU A 136 -7.24 16.98 7.85
CA LEU A 136 -6.00 16.20 7.91
C LEU A 136 -6.18 14.78 7.34
N ILE A 137 -7.31 14.13 7.61
CA ILE A 137 -7.64 12.82 7.07
C ILE A 137 -7.77 12.90 5.54
N ILE A 138 -8.56 13.85 5.03
CA ILE A 138 -8.76 14.06 3.60
C ILE A 138 -7.44 14.32 2.88
N ASP A 139 -6.61 15.22 3.40
CA ASP A 139 -5.32 15.57 2.80
C ASP A 139 -4.34 14.38 2.78
N THR A 140 -4.33 13.58 3.86
CA THR A 140 -3.45 12.41 3.97
C THR A 140 -3.86 11.32 2.98
N ASP A 141 -5.14 10.99 2.93
CA ASP A 141 -5.66 9.92 2.09
C ASP A 141 -5.66 10.30 0.61
N LEU A 142 -5.95 11.56 0.26
CA LEU A 142 -5.83 12.04 -1.12
C LEU A 142 -4.39 11.94 -1.62
N LYS A 143 -3.41 12.29 -0.78
CA LYS A 143 -1.98 12.16 -1.10
C LYS A 143 -1.57 10.70 -1.27
N LEU A 144 -2.09 9.79 -0.45
CA LEU A 144 -1.85 8.35 -0.60
C LEU A 144 -2.49 7.81 -1.88
N LEU A 145 -3.74 8.17 -2.19
CA LEU A 145 -4.45 7.77 -3.41
C LEU A 145 -3.70 8.22 -4.67
N SER A 146 -3.19 9.45 -4.70
CA SER A 146 -2.36 9.97 -5.79
C SER A 146 -1.10 9.12 -6.03
N LYS A 147 -0.52 8.52 -4.99
CA LYS A 147 0.66 7.65 -5.10
C LYS A 147 0.32 6.18 -5.38
N TRP A 148 -0.78 5.67 -4.85
CA TRP A 148 -1.19 4.28 -5.02
C TRP A 148 -1.86 4.03 -6.38
N ALA A 149 -2.64 4.98 -6.87
CA ALA A 149 -3.35 4.89 -8.14
C ALA A 149 -3.16 6.19 -8.97
N PRO A 150 -1.93 6.49 -9.43
CA PRO A 150 -1.64 7.69 -10.21
C PRO A 150 -2.42 7.75 -11.53
N ARG A 151 -2.84 6.59 -12.05
CA ARG A 151 -3.68 6.52 -13.26
C ARG A 151 -5.07 7.13 -13.07
N LEU A 152 -5.65 7.03 -11.87
CA LEU A 152 -7.01 7.47 -11.57
C LEU A 152 -7.01 8.82 -10.84
N TYR A 153 -6.12 8.98 -9.85
CA TYR A 153 -6.09 10.13 -8.94
C TYR A 153 -4.82 10.98 -9.08
N GLY A 154 -4.01 10.75 -10.10
CA GLY A 154 -2.83 11.57 -10.37
C GLY A 154 -3.21 12.89 -11.02
N ASP A 155 -2.53 13.97 -10.61
CA ASP A 155 -2.65 15.27 -11.25
C ASP A 155 -2.15 15.18 -12.70
N LYS A 156 -3.04 15.39 -13.67
CA LYS A 156 -2.69 15.47 -15.09
C LYS A 156 -2.13 16.86 -15.36
N VAL A 157 -0.81 16.95 -15.48
CA VAL A 157 -0.13 18.19 -15.90
C VAL A 157 0.13 18.11 -17.40
N ASP A 158 -0.55 18.97 -18.17
CA ASP A 158 -0.24 19.19 -19.58
C ASP A 158 0.91 20.19 -19.68
N VAL A 159 2.11 19.71 -20.00
CA VAL A 159 3.28 20.57 -20.23
C VAL A 159 3.36 20.85 -21.73
N SER A 160 2.55 21.80 -22.20
CA SER A 160 2.73 22.39 -23.53
C SER A 160 3.92 23.33 -23.51
N ALA A 161 5.09 22.79 -23.84
CA ALA A 161 6.29 23.59 -24.02
C ALA A 161 6.19 24.31 -25.39
N ASN A 162 5.58 25.49 -25.39
CA ASN A 162 5.62 26.43 -26.50
C ASN A 162 7.06 26.95 -26.64
N HIS A 163 7.91 26.19 -27.34
CA HIS A 163 9.29 26.57 -27.61
C HIS A 163 9.33 27.65 -28.71
N ALA A 164 8.93 28.86 -28.35
CA ALA A 164 9.28 30.09 -29.07
C ALA A 164 10.41 30.85 -28.33
N GLY A 165 11.29 30.12 -27.64
CA GLY A 165 12.48 30.66 -27.01
C GLY A 165 13.70 30.28 -27.84
N GLU A 166 14.18 31.20 -28.65
CA GLU A 166 15.42 31.08 -29.42
C GLU A 166 16.59 30.77 -28.46
N ILE A 167 17.14 29.54 -28.52
CA ILE A 167 18.32 29.18 -27.73
C ILE A 167 19.57 29.57 -28.53
N ARG A 168 20.09 30.76 -28.27
CA ARG A 168 21.32 31.25 -28.89
C ARG A 168 22.53 30.63 -28.18
N ILE A 169 23.07 29.55 -28.73
CA ILE A 169 24.35 28.99 -28.29
C ILE A 169 25.46 29.73 -29.04
N VAL A 170 26.17 30.62 -28.36
CA VAL A 170 27.40 31.21 -28.89
C VAL A 170 28.55 30.26 -28.53
N VAL A 171 28.96 29.43 -29.49
CA VAL A 171 30.23 28.71 -29.40
C VAL A 171 31.31 29.71 -29.77
N GLY A 172 32.03 30.22 -28.76
CA GLY A 172 33.22 31.05 -28.99
C GLY A 172 34.26 30.23 -29.74
N GLY A 173 34.41 30.52 -31.03
CA GLY A 173 35.49 29.99 -31.86
C GLY A 173 36.82 30.63 -31.45
N ASP A 174 37.74 29.77 -31.05
CA ASP A 174 39.16 30.07 -30.92
C ASP A 174 39.68 30.55 -32.29
N VAL A 175 40.21 31.77 -32.35
CA VAL A 175 40.98 32.29 -33.48
C VAL A 175 42.23 32.95 -32.91
N GLY A 176 43.39 32.33 -33.13
CA GLY A 176 44.71 32.90 -32.84
C GLY A 176 45.71 31.88 -32.31
#